data_AF-A0A2E2MYP3-F1
#
_entry.id   AF-A0A2E2MYP3-F1
#
_cell.length_a   1.000
_cell.length_b   1.000
_cell.length_c   1.000
_cell.angle_alpha   90.00
_cell.angle_beta   90.00
_cell.angle_gamma   90.00
#
_symmetry.space_group_name_H-M   'P 1'
#
loop_
_entity.id
_entity.type
_entity.pdbx_description
1 polymer ?
#
loop_
_entity_poly.entity_id
_entity_poly.type
_entity_poly.pdbx_seq_one_letter_code
_entity_poly.pdbx_strand_id
1 'polypeptide(L)'
;GGYGEIVARMGLDMEACRGHYQRLAKAPDIVAKVQEVFAEPPPEPPRDPDLMLYSGGFFSPADRQQMERVRAADPWDLVDASFAFQDPRLEEMLFRYRARSYPDTLTGEEQARWETFRWERMNDSALASLTLKDFAREIERLNQTSLSDRERQILEEMVMFVESIMPAQAFG
;
A
#
# COMPACT_ATOMS: atom_id res chain seq x y z
N GLY A 1 45.92 -8.78 7.76
CA GLY A 1 44.91 -9.86 7.62
C GLY A 1 43.63 -9.27 7.09
N GLY A 2 42.81 -10.05 6.37
CA GLY A 2 41.68 -9.53 5.56
C GLY A 2 40.66 -8.64 6.29
N TYR A 3 40.58 -8.72 7.62
CA TYR A 3 39.78 -7.80 8.44
C TYR A 3 40.22 -6.33 8.32
N GLY A 4 41.54 -6.07 8.32
CA GLY A 4 42.08 -4.71 8.21
C GLY A 4 41.86 -4.09 6.82
N GLU A 5 41.90 -4.91 5.78
CA GLU A 5 41.63 -4.48 4.39
C GLU A 5 40.15 -4.10 4.20
N ILE A 6 39.23 -4.83 4.81
CA ILE A 6 37.80 -4.53 4.78
C ILE A 6 37.50 -3.21 5.51
N VAL A 7 38.07 -3.02 6.70
CA VAL A 7 37.91 -1.78 7.50
C VAL A 7 38.44 -0.58 6.74
N ALA A 8 39.65 -0.69 6.15
CA ALA A 8 40.26 0.38 5.36
C ALA A 8 39.44 0.70 4.10
N ARG A 9 38.94 -0.33 3.39
CA ARG A 9 38.09 -0.16 2.21
C ARG A 9 36.75 0.52 2.53
N MET A 10 36.17 0.23 3.70
CA MET A 10 34.90 0.83 4.14
C MET A 10 35.06 2.17 4.87
N GLY A 11 36.30 2.62 5.14
CA GLY A 11 36.56 3.87 5.85
C GLY A 11 36.05 3.88 7.29
N LEU A 12 36.01 2.71 7.94
CA LEU A 12 35.47 2.59 9.31
C LEU A 12 36.51 3.02 10.35
N ASP A 13 36.15 3.99 11.19
CA ASP A 13 36.92 4.35 12.37
C ASP A 13 36.65 3.37 13.51
N MET A 14 37.49 2.34 13.59
CA MET A 14 37.37 1.28 14.59
C MET A 14 37.68 1.76 16.02
N GLU A 15 38.43 2.84 16.18
CA GLU A 15 38.71 3.43 17.48
C GLU A 15 37.46 4.13 18.03
N ALA A 16 36.82 4.95 17.20
CA ALA A 16 35.54 5.58 17.53
C ALA A 16 34.44 4.55 17.83
N CYS A 17 34.29 3.51 17.00
CA CYS A 17 33.32 2.43 17.23
C CYS A 17 33.56 1.74 18.59
N ARG A 18 34.82 1.46 18.93
CA ARG A 18 35.17 0.84 20.23
C ARG A 18 34.88 1.78 21.40
N GLY A 19 35.16 3.07 21.24
CA GLY A 19 34.80 4.10 22.22
C GLY A 19 33.29 4.16 22.48
N HIS A 20 32.48 4.15 21.42
CA HIS A 20 31.01 4.12 21.53
C HIS A 20 30.51 2.84 22.21
N TYR A 21 31.03 1.67 21.82
CA TYR A 21 30.69 0.40 22.44
C TYR A 21 30.97 0.41 23.96
N GLN A 22 32.15 0.86 24.38
CA GLN A 22 32.50 0.90 25.80
C GLN A 22 31.60 1.85 26.60
N ARG A 23 31.19 2.98 26.01
CA ARG A 23 30.24 3.90 26.63
C ARG A 23 28.86 3.27 26.80
N LEU A 24 28.36 2.58 25.77
CA LEU A 24 27.06 1.89 25.83
C LEU A 24 27.09 0.71 26.82
N ALA A 25 28.16 -0.09 26.83
CA ALA A 25 28.30 -1.23 27.75
C ALA A 25 28.37 -0.83 29.23
N LYS A 26 28.81 0.40 29.52
CA LYS A 26 28.87 0.96 30.88
C LYS A 26 27.62 1.75 31.27
N ALA A 27 26.65 1.92 30.37
CA ALA A 27 25.43 2.66 30.64
C ALA A 27 24.33 1.69 31.12
N PRO A 28 24.03 1.61 32.43
CA PRO A 28 23.09 0.63 32.97
C PRO A 28 21.65 0.83 32.46
N ASP A 29 21.27 2.07 32.18
CA ASP A 29 19.89 2.42 31.81
C ASP A 29 19.66 2.50 30.29
N ILE A 30 20.65 2.15 29.47
CA ILE A 30 20.54 2.32 28.01
C ILE A 30 19.39 1.51 27.41
N VAL A 31 19.14 0.31 27.93
CA VAL A 31 18.05 -0.55 27.46
C VAL A 31 16.69 0.08 27.78
N ALA A 32 16.51 0.56 29.02
CA ALA A 32 15.28 1.22 29.43
C ALA A 32 15.01 2.49 28.62
N LYS A 33 16.05 3.31 28.39
CA LYS A 33 15.95 4.51 27.56
C LYS A 33 15.56 4.20 26.11
N VAL A 34 16.12 3.14 25.52
CA VAL A 34 15.74 2.73 24.16
C VAL A 34 14.30 2.24 24.14
N GLN A 35 13.87 1.47 25.13
CA GLN A 35 12.47 1.03 25.24
C GLN A 35 11.51 2.22 25.36
N GLU A 36 11.86 3.22 26.17
CA GLU A 36 11.07 4.44 26.35
C GLU A 36 10.90 5.21 25.02
N VAL A 37 11.97 5.35 24.24
CA VAL A 37 11.93 6.02 22.93
C VAL A 37 10.98 5.33 21.94
N PHE A 38 10.85 4.00 22.04
CA PHE A 38 9.96 3.21 21.17
C PHE A 38 8.65 2.79 21.85
N ALA A 39 8.32 3.34 23.02
CA ALA A 39 7.11 3.03 23.75
C ALA A 39 5.87 3.75 23.20
N GLU A 40 6.06 4.81 22.41
CA GLU A 40 4.96 5.54 21.79
C GLU A 40 4.19 4.64 20.83
N PRO A 41 2.85 4.55 20.95
CA PRO A 41 2.05 3.79 20.01
C PRO A 41 2.16 4.44 18.62
N PRO A 42 2.10 3.64 17.54
CA PRO A 42 2.05 4.20 16.20
C PRO A 42 0.81 5.09 16.04
N PRO A 43 0.84 6.03 15.07
CA PRO A 43 -0.33 6.83 14.72
C PRO A 43 -1.54 5.94 14.38
N GLU A 44 -2.75 6.53 14.42
CA GLU A 44 -3.99 5.81 14.12
C GLU A 44 -3.85 5.04 12.79
N PRO A 45 -4.07 3.71 12.79
CA PRO A 45 -3.87 2.91 11.59
C PRO A 45 -4.92 3.28 10.53
N PRO A 46 -4.59 3.10 9.24
CA PRO A 46 -5.56 3.30 8.18
C PRO A 46 -6.74 2.34 8.34
N ARG A 47 -7.92 2.80 7.92
CA ARG A 47 -9.15 1.99 7.90
C ARG A 47 -9.35 1.21 6.61
N ASP A 48 -8.59 1.57 5.58
CA ASP A 48 -8.63 0.92 4.28
C ASP A 48 -7.85 -0.41 4.30
N PRO A 49 -8.50 -1.56 4.03
CA PRO A 49 -7.83 -2.86 4.00
C PRO A 49 -6.60 -2.93 3.08
N ASP A 50 -6.58 -2.18 1.98
CA ASP A 50 -5.42 -2.12 1.07
C ASP A 50 -4.17 -1.49 1.76
N LEU A 51 -4.35 -0.75 2.85
CA LEU A 51 -3.30 -0.13 3.67
C LEU A 51 -3.07 -0.84 5.01
N MET A 52 -3.82 -1.90 5.32
CA MET A 52 -3.81 -2.59 6.61
C MET A 52 -2.92 -3.83 6.65
N LEU A 53 -1.91 -3.97 5.78
CA LEU A 53 -1.05 -5.15 5.74
C LEU A 53 -0.39 -5.46 7.09
N TYR A 54 0.03 -4.41 7.81
CA TYR A 54 0.64 -4.51 9.14
C TYR A 54 -0.27 -4.04 10.28
N SER A 55 -1.53 -3.70 9.97
CA SER A 55 -2.52 -3.25 10.94
C SER A 55 -3.46 -4.41 11.28
N GLY A 56 -3.80 -4.60 12.56
CA GLY A 56 -4.69 -5.69 12.99
C GLY A 56 -4.02 -7.06 13.16
N GLY A 57 -2.69 -7.14 12.98
CA GLY A 57 -1.92 -8.36 13.20
C GLY A 57 -1.99 -9.37 12.06
N PHE A 58 -1.43 -10.56 12.30
CA PHE A 58 -1.41 -11.65 11.33
C PHE A 58 -2.75 -12.39 11.28
N PHE A 59 -3.16 -12.78 10.09
CA PHE A 59 -4.34 -13.63 9.89
C PHE A 59 -4.21 -14.96 10.65
N SER A 60 -5.32 -15.37 11.26
CA SER A 60 -5.44 -16.64 12.00
C SER A 60 -5.26 -17.85 11.07
N PRO A 61 -4.91 -19.05 11.60
CA PRO A 61 -4.88 -20.26 10.78
C PRO A 61 -6.21 -20.56 10.09
N ALA A 62 -7.34 -20.24 10.75
CA ALA A 62 -8.68 -20.42 10.19
C ALA A 62 -8.91 -19.48 8.99
N ASP A 63 -8.56 -18.19 9.11
CA ASP A 63 -8.65 -17.23 8.02
C ASP A 63 -7.75 -17.62 6.84
N ARG A 64 -6.53 -18.10 7.10
CA ARG A 64 -5.62 -18.59 6.05
C ARG A 64 -6.24 -19.73 5.24
N GLN A 65 -6.91 -20.66 5.92
CA GLN A 65 -7.63 -21.74 5.24
C GLN A 65 -8.79 -21.20 4.37
N GLN A 66 -9.53 -20.20 4.85
CA GLN A 66 -10.56 -19.55 4.03
C GLN A 66 -9.96 -18.82 2.81
N MET A 67 -8.84 -18.10 3.00
CA MET A 67 -8.12 -17.45 1.90
C MET A 67 -7.57 -18.44 0.86
N GLU A 68 -7.16 -19.64 1.28
CA GLU A 68 -6.79 -20.73 0.36
C GLU A 68 -8.00 -21.22 -0.43
N ARG A 69 -9.14 -21.41 0.23
CA ARG A 69 -10.39 -21.80 -0.44
C ARG A 69 -10.85 -20.75 -1.46
N VAL A 70 -10.78 -19.46 -1.12
CA VAL A 70 -11.08 -18.36 -2.04
C VAL A 70 -10.22 -18.47 -3.31
N ARG A 71 -8.90 -18.64 -3.16
CA ARG A 71 -7.98 -18.69 -4.29
C ARG A 71 -8.11 -19.96 -5.15
N ALA A 72 -8.65 -21.03 -4.58
CA ALA A 72 -8.86 -22.29 -5.28
C ALA A 72 -10.24 -22.40 -5.95
N ALA A 73 -11.18 -21.52 -5.59
CA ALA A 73 -12.53 -21.51 -6.15
C ALA A 73 -12.57 -20.92 -7.56
N ASP A 74 -13.53 -21.35 -8.38
CA ASP A 74 -13.85 -20.65 -9.61
C ASP A 74 -14.44 -19.26 -9.29
N PRO A 75 -14.15 -18.21 -10.08
CA PRO A 75 -14.71 -16.88 -9.85
C PRO A 75 -16.23 -16.84 -9.72
N TRP A 76 -16.97 -17.68 -10.46
CA TRP A 76 -18.42 -17.73 -10.37
C TRP A 76 -18.92 -18.39 -9.08
N ASP A 77 -18.16 -19.34 -8.53
CA ASP A 77 -18.48 -19.96 -7.24
C ASP A 77 -18.34 -18.95 -6.09
N LEU A 78 -17.54 -17.89 -6.26
CA LEU A 78 -17.35 -16.85 -5.24
C LEU A 78 -18.56 -15.92 -5.08
N VAL A 79 -19.53 -15.92 -6.00
CA VAL A 79 -20.70 -15.03 -5.96
C VAL A 79 -21.64 -15.40 -4.80
N ASP A 80 -21.91 -16.70 -4.64
CA ASP A 80 -22.83 -17.23 -3.63
C ASP A 80 -22.10 -17.86 -2.43
N ALA A 81 -20.77 -17.90 -2.45
CA ALA A 81 -19.97 -18.49 -1.39
C ALA A 81 -19.97 -17.64 -0.12
N SER A 82 -20.37 -18.25 0.99
CA SER A 82 -20.19 -17.67 2.32
C SER A 82 -18.87 -18.13 2.94
N PHE A 83 -18.01 -17.16 3.27
CA PHE A 83 -16.76 -17.40 3.99
C PHE A 83 -16.90 -16.89 5.43
N ALA A 84 -16.62 -17.75 6.40
CA ALA A 84 -16.61 -17.39 7.80
C ALA A 84 -15.26 -16.77 8.19
N PHE A 85 -14.99 -15.55 7.73
CA PHE A 85 -13.80 -14.80 8.13
C PHE A 85 -13.92 -14.33 9.58
N GLN A 86 -12.83 -14.44 10.33
CA GLN A 86 -12.71 -13.86 11.67
C GLN A 86 -12.11 -12.45 11.59
N ASP A 87 -11.22 -12.23 10.61
CA ASP A 87 -10.62 -10.93 10.38
C ASP A 87 -11.54 -10.03 9.54
N PRO A 88 -11.95 -8.85 10.05
CA PRO A 88 -12.91 -7.97 9.37
C PRO A 88 -12.38 -7.38 8.06
N ARG A 89 -11.06 -7.44 7.82
CA ARG A 89 -10.46 -6.97 6.56
C ARG A 89 -10.88 -7.84 5.37
N LEU A 90 -11.09 -9.14 5.60
CA LEU A 90 -11.16 -10.14 4.53
C LEU A 90 -12.43 -10.04 3.69
N GLU A 91 -13.55 -9.62 4.25
CA GLU A 91 -14.80 -9.42 3.50
C GLU A 91 -14.63 -8.34 2.41
N GLU A 92 -14.12 -7.17 2.80
CA GLU A 92 -13.85 -6.07 1.88
C GLU A 92 -12.73 -6.43 0.89
N MET A 93 -11.68 -7.12 1.34
CA MET A 93 -10.61 -7.60 0.45
C MET A 93 -11.13 -8.57 -0.61
N LEU A 94 -12.02 -9.50 -0.24
CA LEU A 94 -12.63 -10.44 -1.18
C LEU A 94 -13.51 -9.71 -2.21
N PHE A 95 -14.33 -8.76 -1.76
CA PHE A 95 -15.13 -7.93 -2.65
C PHE A 95 -14.25 -7.20 -3.68
N ARG A 96 -13.20 -6.50 -3.22
CA ARG A 96 -12.28 -5.78 -4.12
C ARG A 96 -11.48 -6.69 -5.03
N TYR A 97 -11.10 -7.88 -4.55
CA TYR A 97 -10.44 -8.88 -5.36
C TYR A 97 -11.34 -9.32 -6.53
N ARG A 98 -12.60 -9.67 -6.25
CA ARG A 98 -13.59 -9.99 -7.30
C ARG A 98 -13.80 -8.82 -8.25
N ALA A 99 -14.01 -7.61 -7.73
CA ALA A 99 -14.28 -6.45 -8.56
C ALA A 99 -13.13 -6.05 -9.49
N ARG A 100 -11.87 -6.26 -9.05
CA ARG A 100 -10.67 -5.97 -9.85
C ARG A 100 -10.35 -7.07 -10.86
N SER A 101 -10.51 -8.34 -10.47
CA SER A 101 -10.03 -9.48 -11.27
C SER A 101 -11.13 -10.14 -12.10
N TYR A 102 -12.37 -10.12 -11.63
CA TYR A 102 -13.51 -10.81 -12.22
C TYR A 102 -14.78 -9.91 -12.21
N PRO A 103 -14.73 -8.72 -12.83
CA PRO A 103 -15.84 -7.76 -12.77
C PRO A 103 -17.16 -8.32 -13.31
N ASP A 104 -17.11 -9.26 -14.25
CA ASP A 104 -18.30 -9.93 -14.80
C ASP A 104 -19.08 -10.75 -13.77
N THR A 105 -18.45 -11.11 -12.65
CA THR A 105 -19.08 -11.84 -11.54
C THR A 105 -19.87 -10.94 -10.60
N LEU A 106 -19.78 -9.61 -10.74
CA LEU A 106 -20.46 -8.68 -9.85
C LEU A 106 -21.94 -8.56 -10.20
N THR A 107 -22.80 -8.61 -9.18
CA THR A 107 -24.22 -8.26 -9.33
C THR A 107 -24.40 -6.76 -9.64
N GLY A 108 -25.60 -6.34 -10.07
CA GLY A 108 -25.87 -4.92 -10.33
C GLY A 108 -25.64 -4.00 -9.12
N GLU A 109 -25.95 -4.48 -7.91
CA GLU A 109 -25.69 -3.75 -6.67
C GLU A 109 -24.19 -3.68 -6.34
N GLU A 110 -23.47 -4.78 -6.55
CA GLU A 110 -22.02 -4.83 -6.37
C GLU A 110 -21.28 -3.94 -7.37
N GLN A 111 -21.73 -3.89 -8.63
CA GLN A 111 -21.21 -2.98 -9.65
C GLN A 111 -21.43 -1.52 -9.23
N ALA A 112 -22.63 -1.16 -8.76
CA ALA A 112 -22.90 0.19 -8.29
C ALA A 112 -21.99 0.57 -7.10
N ARG A 113 -21.83 -0.33 -6.11
CA ARG A 113 -20.90 -0.15 -4.99
C ARG A 113 -19.46 0.02 -5.48
N TRP A 114 -19.04 -0.77 -6.46
CA TRP A 114 -17.70 -0.68 -7.02
C TRP A 114 -17.45 0.65 -7.75
N GLU A 115 -18.42 1.13 -8.52
CA GLU A 115 -18.31 2.44 -9.19
C GLU A 115 -18.24 3.60 -8.19
N THR A 116 -19.01 3.54 -7.10
CA THR A 116 -18.88 4.52 -5.99
C THR A 116 -17.47 4.49 -5.40
N PHE A 117 -16.95 3.30 -5.07
CA PHE A 117 -15.60 3.16 -4.53
C PHE A 117 -14.52 3.67 -5.50
N ARG A 118 -14.65 3.37 -6.80
CA ARG A 118 -13.73 3.88 -7.83
C ARG A 118 -13.74 5.41 -7.87
N TRP A 119 -14.91 6.03 -7.84
CA TRP A 119 -15.05 7.48 -7.84
C TRP A 119 -14.42 8.13 -6.60
N GLU A 120 -14.69 7.58 -5.42
CA GLU A 120 -14.07 8.02 -4.16
C GLU A 120 -12.55 7.87 -4.22
N ARG A 121 -12.05 6.72 -4.70
CA ARG A 121 -10.61 6.47 -4.84
C ARG A 121 -9.93 7.45 -5.80
N MET A 122 -10.65 8.02 -6.77
CA MET A 122 -10.11 8.99 -7.72
C MET A 122 -10.16 10.44 -7.20
N ASN A 123 -10.96 10.74 -6.17
CA ASN A 123 -11.23 12.12 -5.74
C ASN A 123 -10.94 12.40 -4.26
N ASP A 124 -10.90 11.38 -3.40
CA ASP A 124 -10.64 11.51 -1.97
C ASP A 124 -9.16 11.28 -1.65
N SER A 125 -8.50 12.33 -1.14
CA SER A 125 -7.10 12.28 -0.72
C SER A 125 -6.86 11.43 0.53
N ALA A 126 -7.90 11.07 1.29
CA ALA A 126 -7.79 10.09 2.37
C ALA A 126 -7.66 8.66 1.83
N LEU A 127 -8.12 8.40 0.60
CA LEU A 127 -8.08 7.09 -0.03
C LEU A 127 -6.96 6.97 -1.08
N ALA A 128 -6.62 8.03 -1.79
CA ALA A 128 -5.56 7.99 -2.82
C ALA A 128 -4.45 9.00 -2.59
N SER A 129 -3.23 8.59 -2.97
CA SER A 129 -2.05 9.45 -2.98
C SER A 129 -2.07 10.48 -4.12
N LEU A 130 -2.89 10.25 -5.16
CA LEU A 130 -2.99 11.12 -6.32
C LEU A 130 -4.46 11.17 -6.79
N THR A 131 -5.14 12.27 -6.48
CA THR A 131 -6.49 12.52 -6.98
C THR A 131 -6.47 12.99 -8.44
N LEU A 132 -7.60 12.95 -9.14
CA LEU A 132 -7.72 13.50 -10.50
C LEU A 132 -7.31 14.98 -10.57
N LYS A 133 -7.65 15.76 -9.53
CA LYS A 133 -7.29 17.17 -9.43
C LYS A 133 -5.77 17.35 -9.23
N ASP A 134 -5.13 16.46 -8.48
CA ASP A 134 -3.68 16.50 -8.28
C ASP A 134 -2.93 15.99 -9.52
N PHE A 135 -3.46 14.95 -10.17
CA PHE A 135 -2.97 14.45 -11.46
C PHE A 135 -2.98 15.56 -12.52
N ALA A 136 -4.09 16.27 -12.70
CA ALA A 136 -4.19 17.38 -13.65
C ALA A 136 -3.17 18.49 -13.38
N ARG A 137 -2.96 18.85 -12.09
CA ARG A 137 -1.93 19.81 -11.68
C ARG A 137 -0.51 19.31 -12.00
N GLU A 138 -0.26 18.02 -11.82
CA GLU A 138 1.06 17.45 -12.12
C GLU A 138 1.33 17.38 -13.63
N ILE A 139 0.32 17.07 -14.45
CA ILE A 139 0.43 17.17 -15.92
C ILE A 139 0.73 18.61 -16.35
N GLU A 140 0.03 19.61 -15.80
CA GLU A 140 0.30 21.03 -16.09
C GLU A 140 1.74 21.42 -15.71
N ARG A 141 2.20 20.99 -14.53
CA ARG A 141 3.56 21.23 -14.06
C ARG A 141 4.60 20.61 -14.99
N LEU A 142 4.39 19.36 -15.42
CA LEU A 142 5.31 18.64 -16.31
C LEU A 142 5.37 19.27 -17.70
N ASN A 143 4.24 19.76 -18.22
CA ASN A 143 4.17 20.48 -19.50
C ASN A 143 4.96 21.79 -19.51
N GLN A 144 5.29 22.36 -18.35
CA GLN A 144 6.14 23.56 -18.23
C GLN A 144 7.64 23.24 -18.20
N THR A 145 8.01 21.96 -18.24
CA THR A 145 9.42 21.51 -18.21
C THR A 145 9.94 21.16 -19.61
N SER A 146 11.26 21.07 -19.75
CA SER A 146 11.88 20.62 -20.99
C SER A 146 11.75 19.10 -21.11
N LEU A 147 10.84 18.64 -21.95
CA LEU A 147 10.56 17.22 -22.22
C LEU A 147 11.08 16.81 -23.60
N SER A 148 11.63 15.61 -23.69
CA SER A 148 11.85 14.91 -24.95
C SER A 148 10.53 14.51 -25.60
N ASP A 149 10.56 14.21 -26.90
CA ASP A 149 9.36 13.79 -27.64
C ASP A 149 8.74 12.50 -27.05
N ARG A 150 9.59 11.59 -26.57
CA ARG A 150 9.13 10.38 -25.87
C ARG A 150 8.40 10.69 -24.58
N GLU A 151 8.91 11.61 -23.77
CA GLU A 151 8.26 11.99 -22.50
C GLU A 151 6.91 12.68 -22.74
N ARG A 152 6.81 13.52 -23.78
CA ARG A 152 5.53 14.12 -24.18
C ARG A 152 4.51 13.06 -24.59
N GLN A 153 4.92 12.10 -25.42
CA GLN A 153 4.05 11.00 -25.83
C GLN A 153 3.53 10.20 -24.62
N ILE A 154 4.40 9.91 -23.65
CA ILE A 154 3.99 9.21 -22.41
C ILE A 154 2.95 10.03 -21.64
N LEU A 155 3.13 11.36 -21.52
CA LEU A 155 2.14 12.20 -20.83
C LEU A 155 0.78 12.22 -21.54
N GLU A 156 0.77 12.29 -22.87
CA GLU A 156 -0.45 12.22 -23.66
C GLU A 156 -1.15 10.86 -23.47
N GLU A 157 -0.38 9.76 -23.52
CA GLU A 157 -0.90 8.40 -23.28
C GLU A 157 -1.48 8.25 -21.85
N MET A 158 -0.84 8.84 -20.84
CA MET A 158 -1.35 8.84 -19.47
C MET A 158 -2.66 9.60 -19.34
N VAL A 159 -2.80 10.77 -20.00
CA VAL A 159 -4.05 11.53 -20.01
C VAL A 159 -5.16 10.73 -20.70
N MET A 160 -4.90 10.18 -21.89
CA MET A 160 -5.86 9.34 -22.61
C MET A 160 -6.30 8.12 -21.79
N PHE A 161 -5.34 7.48 -21.10
CA PHE A 161 -5.66 6.35 -20.22
C PHE A 161 -6.57 6.77 -19.07
N VAL A 162 -6.26 7.87 -18.38
CA VAL A 162 -7.10 8.38 -17.28
C VAL A 162 -8.50 8.69 -17.77
N GLU A 163 -8.66 9.38 -18.91
CA GLU A 163 -9.97 9.67 -19.52
C GLU A 163 -10.74 8.38 -19.84
N SER A 164 -10.06 7.34 -20.32
CA SER A 164 -10.70 6.06 -20.67
C SER A 164 -11.23 5.26 -19.48
N ILE A 165 -10.70 5.50 -18.27
CA ILE A 165 -11.08 4.80 -17.04
C ILE A 165 -11.97 5.64 -16.13
N MET A 166 -12.37 6.84 -16.56
CA MET A 166 -13.28 7.69 -15.80
C MET A 166 -14.64 7.00 -15.65
N PRO A 167 -15.18 6.88 -14.42
CA PRO A 167 -16.49 6.29 -14.21
C PRO A 167 -17.58 7.24 -14.72
N ALA A 168 -18.80 6.75 -14.95
CA ALA A 168 -19.88 7.55 -15.56
C ALA A 168 -20.19 8.86 -14.79
N GLN A 169 -19.96 8.87 -13.48
CA GLN A 169 -20.10 10.02 -12.58
C GLN A 169 -19.18 11.18 -12.94
N ALA A 170 -18.09 10.95 -13.69
CA ALA A 170 -17.20 12.00 -14.16
C ALA A 170 -17.83 12.90 -15.23
N PHE A 171 -18.90 12.45 -15.89
CA PHE A 171 -19.52 13.12 -17.03
C PHE A 171 -20.92 13.68 -16.73
N GLY A 172 -21.32 13.68 -15.45
CA GLY A 172 -22.64 14.11 -14.96
C GLY A 172 -22.62 15.38 -14.13
#